data_AF-A0A800C632-F1
#
_entry.id   AF-A0A800C632-F1
#
_cell.length_a   1.000
_cell.length_b   1.000
_cell.length_c   1.000
_cell.angle_alpha   90.00
_cell.angle_beta   90.00
_cell.angle_gamma   90.00
#
_symmetry.space_group_name_H-M   'P 1'
#
loop_
_entity.id
_entity.type
_entity.pdbx_description
1 polymer ?
#
loop_
_entity_poly.entity_id
_entity_poly.type
_entity_poly.pdbx_seq_one_letter_code
_entity_poly.pdbx_strand_id
1 'polypeptide(L)'
;MRRGISAVYGVYDEIAGVNIRGRFIIDPDFVVQALEVFTPPVGRSPDELLRQIKALQHVPATGGVIPSGWQPGQPALKPGPALVGKVWEVWKP
;
A
#
# COMPACT_ATOMS: atom_id res chain seq x y z
N MET A 1 -12.18 -18.60 22.51
CA MET A 1 -10.71 -18.49 22.41
C MET A 1 -10.39 -17.15 21.78
N ARG A 2 -9.80 -16.20 22.52
CA ARG A 2 -9.40 -14.89 21.96
C ARG A 2 -8.19 -15.13 21.06
N ARG A 3 -8.31 -14.86 19.76
CA ARG A 3 -7.17 -14.85 18.84
C ARG A 3 -6.31 -13.61 19.16
N GLY A 4 -4.99 -13.78 19.25
CA GLY A 4 -4.06 -12.66 19.45
C GLY A 4 -4.09 -11.69 18.27
N ILE A 5 -3.63 -10.44 18.47
CA ILE A 5 -3.68 -9.39 17.44
C ILE A 5 -3.02 -9.86 16.13
N SER A 6 -1.84 -10.47 16.21
CA SER A 6 -1.14 -10.98 15.03
C SER A 6 -1.89 -12.11 14.30
N ALA A 7 -2.63 -12.95 15.02
CA ALA A 7 -3.49 -13.97 14.44
C ALA A 7 -4.72 -13.35 13.74
N VAL A 8 -5.27 -12.24 14.26
CA VAL A 8 -6.34 -11.48 13.60
C VAL A 8 -5.85 -10.86 12.29
N TYR A 9 -4.63 -10.34 12.28
CA TYR A 9 -4.00 -9.74 11.10
C TYR A 9 -3.35 -10.78 10.15
N GLY A 10 -3.44 -12.07 10.44
CA GLY A 10 -2.89 -13.13 9.58
C GLY A 10 -1.36 -13.16 9.49
N VAL A 11 -0.65 -12.62 10.49
CA VAL A 11 0.81 -12.52 10.52
C VAL A 11 1.44 -13.29 11.67
N TYR A 12 0.69 -14.19 12.30
CA TYR A 12 1.22 -15.13 13.29
C TYR A 12 1.53 -16.46 12.62
N ASP A 13 2.77 -16.93 12.77
CA ASP A 13 3.19 -18.28 12.39
C ASP A 13 2.99 -19.20 13.60
N GLU A 14 2.01 -20.09 13.54
CA GLU A 14 1.67 -21.01 14.63
C GLU A 14 2.76 -22.07 14.87
N ILE A 15 3.52 -22.44 13.85
CA ILE A 15 4.57 -23.48 13.94
C ILE A 15 5.82 -22.87 14.58
N ALA A 16 6.24 -21.71 14.08
CA ALA A 16 7.42 -21.03 14.59
C ALA A 16 7.15 -20.26 15.89
N GLY A 17 5.88 -20.03 16.25
CA GLY A 17 5.48 -19.32 17.46
C GLY A 17 5.82 -17.83 17.44
N VAL A 18 6.02 -17.24 16.26
CA VAL A 18 6.48 -15.85 16.08
C VAL A 18 5.59 -15.09 15.11
N ASN A 19 5.66 -13.76 15.15
CA ASN A 19 5.04 -12.92 14.14
C ASN A 19 5.97 -12.77 12.92
N ILE A 20 5.44 -12.97 11.72
CA ILE A 20 6.14 -12.59 10.48
C ILE A 20 6.10 -11.06 10.31
N ARG A 21 6.98 -10.52 9.46
CA ARG A 21 7.18 -9.07 9.33
C ARG A 21 6.06 -8.41 8.53
N GLY A 22 4.88 -8.29 9.14
CA GLY A 22 3.74 -7.57 8.59
C GLY A 22 3.82 -6.06 8.85
N ARG A 23 3.36 -5.27 7.88
CA ARG A 23 3.02 -3.85 8.01
C ARG A 23 1.65 -3.62 7.39
N PHE A 24 0.84 -2.78 8.03
CA PHE A 24 -0.47 -2.38 7.54
C PHE A 24 -0.54 -0.85 7.55
N ILE A 25 -1.10 -0.26 6.49
CA ILE A 25 -1.49 1.14 6.46
C ILE A 25 -3.01 1.17 6.62
N ILE A 26 -3.47 1.80 7.70
CA ILE A 26 -4.87 1.88 8.08
C ILE A 26 -5.27 3.36 8.05
N ASP A 27 -6.37 3.67 7.39
CA ASP A 27 -6.88 5.03 7.28
C ASP A 27 -7.71 5.45 8.51
N PRO A 28 -8.13 6.73 8.60
CA PRO A 28 -8.96 7.20 9.71
C PRO A 28 -10.33 6.52 9.85
N ASP A 29 -10.82 5.87 8.79
CA ASP A 29 -12.08 5.10 8.79
C ASP A 29 -11.86 3.64 9.20
N PHE A 30 -10.66 3.31 9.69
CA PHE A 30 -10.22 1.98 10.11
C PHE A 30 -10.20 0.93 8.99
N VAL A 31 -10.06 1.37 7.74
CA VAL A 31 -9.92 0.48 6.58
C VAL A 31 -8.44 0.25 6.28
N VAL A 32 -8.06 -1.02 6.07
CA VAL A 32 -6.72 -1.38 5.62
C VAL A 32 -6.57 -0.99 4.15
N GLN A 33 -5.74 0.01 3.87
CA GLN A 33 -5.48 0.53 2.52
C GLN A 33 -4.31 -0.17 1.83
N ALA A 34 -3.35 -0.65 2.62
CA ALA A 34 -2.22 -1.41 2.11
C ALA A 34 -1.68 -2.36 3.17
N LEU A 35 -1.11 -3.48 2.73
CA LEU A 35 -0.36 -4.40 3.58
C LEU A 35 0.91 -4.87 2.86
N GLU A 36 1.93 -5.19 3.66
CA GLU A 36 3.20 -5.73 3.18
C GLU A 36 3.68 -6.78 4.17
N VAL A 37 4.06 -7.95 3.67
CA VAL A 37 4.51 -9.09 4.48
C VAL A 37 5.82 -9.59 3.92
N PHE A 38 6.86 -9.58 4.76
CA PHE A 38 8.18 -10.11 4.40
C PHE A 38 8.54 -11.35 5.22
N THR A 39 9.31 -12.23 4.59
CA THR A 39 10.06 -13.27 5.30
C THR A 39 11.08 -12.64 6.27
N PRO A 40 11.46 -13.32 7.37
CA PRO A 40 12.38 -12.77 8.37
C PRO A 40 13.70 -12.15 7.88
N PRO A 41 14.40 -12.65 6.84
CA PRO A 41 15.71 -12.12 6.45
C PRO A 41 15.67 -10.82 5.65
N VAL A 42 14.50 -10.37 5.17
CA VAL A 42 14.38 -9.18 4.32
C VAL A 42 13.77 -8.02 5.11
N GLY A 43 14.43 -6.87 5.06
CA GLY A 43 13.96 -5.63 5.67
C GLY A 43 12.94 -4.89 4.81
N ARG A 44 12.17 -3.99 5.43
CA ARG A 44 11.23 -3.08 4.76
C ARG A 44 11.94 -1.78 4.37
N SER A 45 11.42 -1.08 3.38
CA SER A 45 11.85 0.29 3.05
C SER A 45 10.97 1.34 3.75
N PRO A 46 11.54 2.21 4.61
CA PRO A 46 10.83 3.36 5.17
C PRO A 46 10.45 4.41 4.11
N ASP A 47 11.27 4.57 3.08
CA ASP A 47 10.98 5.54 2.00
C ASP A 47 9.75 5.11 1.21
N GLU A 48 9.60 3.81 0.94
CA GLU A 48 8.40 3.27 0.29
C GLU A 48 7.17 3.42 1.19
N LEU A 49 7.30 3.21 2.50
CA LEU A 49 6.21 3.48 3.45
C LEU A 49 5.73 4.92 3.34
N LEU A 50 6.66 5.88 3.39
CA LEU A 50 6.34 7.29 3.33
C LEU A 50 5.73 7.66 1.97
N ARG A 51 6.22 7.08 0.88
CA ARG A 51 5.67 7.26 -0.47
C ARG A 51 4.23 6.75 -0.56
N GLN A 52 3.95 5.56 -0.04
CA GLN A 52 2.60 4.97 0.00
C GLN A 52 1.63 5.82 0.82
N ILE A 53 2.04 6.31 1.99
CA ILE A 53 1.21 7.21 2.82
C ILE A 53 0.87 8.49 2.04
N LYS A 54 1.87 9.14 1.42
CA LYS A 54 1.65 10.36 0.62
C LYS A 54 0.76 10.10 -0.59
N ALA A 55 0.93 8.96 -1.26
CA ALA A 55 0.09 8.55 -2.39
C ALA A 55 -1.38 8.39 -1.97
N LEU A 56 -1.63 7.67 -0.87
CA LEU A 56 -2.98 7.46 -0.34
C LEU A 56 -3.64 8.77 0.09
N GLN A 57 -2.88 9.72 0.64
CA GLN A 57 -3.36 11.06 0.97
C GLN A 57 -3.60 11.93 -0.28
N HIS A 58 -2.91 11.66 -1.40
CA HIS A 58 -3.02 12.45 -2.62
C HIS A 58 -4.27 12.11 -3.46
N VAL A 59 -4.77 10.87 -3.38
CA VAL A 59 -5.96 10.43 -4.13
C VAL A 59 -7.19 11.29 -3.82
N PRO A 60 -7.62 11.46 -2.55
CA PRO A 60 -8.77 12.30 -2.23
C PRO A 60 -8.58 13.77 -2.61
N ALA A 61 -7.34 14.27 -2.52
CA ALA A 61 -7.02 15.67 -2.81
C ALA A 61 -7.09 16.02 -4.30
N THR A 62 -6.86 15.05 -5.20
CA THR A 62 -6.82 15.26 -6.65
C THR A 62 -7.99 14.68 -7.42
N GLY A 63 -8.74 13.75 -6.81
CA GLY A 63 -9.78 12.97 -7.51
C GLY A 63 -9.23 12.04 -8.59
N GLY A 64 -7.91 11.82 -8.60
CA GLY A 64 -7.20 10.95 -9.54
C GLY A 64 -6.71 9.65 -8.89
N VAL A 65 -6.05 8.82 -9.69
CA VAL A 65 -5.39 7.58 -9.25
C VAL A 65 -3.88 7.71 -9.33
N ILE A 66 -3.19 6.98 -8.45
CA ILE A 66 -1.73 7.00 -8.34
C ILE A 66 -1.13 5.87 -9.19
N PRO A 67 -0.40 6.18 -10.28
CA PRO A 67 0.19 5.17 -11.13
C PRO A 67 1.46 4.53 -10.53
N SER A 68 1.92 3.45 -11.17
CA SER A 68 3.15 2.74 -10.78
C SER A 68 4.36 3.66 -10.78
N GLY A 69 5.19 3.59 -9.73
CA GLY A 69 6.40 4.40 -9.60
C GLY A 69 6.17 5.85 -9.21
N TRP A 70 4.92 6.27 -8.99
CA TRP A 70 4.61 7.66 -8.62
C TRP A 70 5.39 8.14 -7.40
N GLN A 71 5.88 9.38 -7.46
CA GLN A 71 6.56 10.08 -6.38
C GLN A 71 5.84 11.39 -6.05
N PRO A 72 5.95 11.90 -4.80
CA PRO A 72 5.40 13.20 -4.43
C PRO A 72 5.83 14.31 -5.40
N GLY A 73 4.85 15.08 -5.88
CA GLY A 73 5.05 16.14 -6.87
C GLY A 73 4.75 15.71 -8.32
N GLN A 74 4.66 14.42 -8.60
CA GLN A 74 4.22 13.92 -9.91
C GLN A 74 2.69 14.01 -10.06
N PRO A 75 2.18 14.16 -11.30
CA PRO A 75 0.74 14.22 -11.53
C PRO A 75 0.07 12.87 -11.25
N ALA A 76 -1.16 12.92 -10.72
CA ALA A 76 -2.07 11.79 -10.70
C ALA A 76 -2.73 11.58 -12.08
N LEU A 77 -3.24 10.39 -12.33
CA LEU A 77 -4.02 10.09 -13.53
C LEU A 77 -5.51 10.30 -13.27
N LYS A 78 -6.25 10.85 -14.24
CA LYS A 78 -7.71 10.90 -14.18
C LYS A 78 -8.29 9.65 -14.84
N PRO A 79 -8.96 8.76 -14.11
CA PRO A 79 -9.56 7.57 -14.70
C PRO A 79 -10.71 7.95 -15.65
N GLY A 80 -10.82 7.24 -16.78
CA GLY A 80 -11.91 7.43 -17.73
C GLY A 80 -11.80 6.48 -18.94
N PRO A 81 -12.88 6.31 -19.73
CA PRO A 81 -12.91 5.37 -20.85
C PRO A 81 -11.79 5.61 -21.88
N ALA A 82 -11.42 6.88 -22.10
CA ALA A 82 -10.36 7.26 -23.02
C ALA A 82 -8.97 6.73 -22.63
N LEU A 83 -8.76 6.39 -21.36
CA LEU A 83 -7.47 5.91 -20.84
C LEU A 83 -7.36 4.37 -20.79
N VAL A 84 -8.46 3.66 -21.05
CA VAL A 84 -8.47 2.19 -21.04
C VAL A 84 -7.54 1.65 -22.14
N GLY A 85 -6.54 0.85 -21.75
CA GLY A 85 -5.51 0.32 -22.65
C GLY A 85 -4.46 1.34 -23.10
N LYS A 86 -4.53 2.60 -22.64
CA LYS A 86 -3.69 3.72 -23.11
C LYS A 86 -2.90 4.43 -22.00
N VAL A 87 -2.85 3.85 -20.80
CA VAL A 87 -2.10 4.43 -19.66
C VAL A 87 -0.64 4.74 -20.03
N TRP A 88 -0.01 3.89 -20.84
CA TRP A 88 1.39 4.05 -21.28
C TRP A 88 1.63 5.28 -22.19
N GLU A 89 0.58 5.83 -22.81
CA GLU A 89 0.70 7.04 -23.63
C GLU A 89 0.93 8.28 -22.76
N VAL A 90 0.39 8.27 -21.53
CA VAL A 90 0.43 9.41 -20.60
C VAL A 90 1.36 9.19 -19.40
N TRP A 91 1.61 7.94 -19.03
CA TRP A 91 2.46 7.59 -17.89
C TRP A 91 3.66 6.76 -18.33
N LYS A 92 4.85 7.32 -18.08
CA LYS A 92 6.14 6.69 -18.34
C LYS A 92 6.90 6.68 -17.01
N PRO A 93 6.94 5.53 -16.31
CA PRO A 93 7.55 5.42 -14.98
C PRO A 93 9.04 5.77 -14.98
#